data_AF-A0A2Z4WBF2-F1
#
_entry.id   AF-A0A2Z4WBF2-F1
#
_cell.length_a   1.000
_cell.length_b   1.000
_cell.length_c   1.000
_cell.angle_alpha   90.00
_cell.angle_beta   90.00
_cell.angle_gamma   90.00
#
_symmetry.space_group_name_H-M   'P 1'
#
loop_
_entity.id
_entity.type
_entity.pdbx_description
1 polymer ?
#
loop_
_entity_poly.entity_id
_entity_poly.type
_entity_poly.pdbx_seq_one_letter_code
_entity_poly.pdbx_strand_id
1 'polypeptide(L)'
;MIKFITEKYLRDVYREEPFEVYTLKQGQRLTPGAAEYLSDKRIKITREDTESSIVNKKVSQNEETQIIQETPKEVVKEEVVKEIVKEVKSSSFNLNKRLSYKLKSIEAAFLITSNEILKEDIIISQHIISLKRKISNVRNVIDGNGILEPIYCKECTGMDSLNFRDDLDDCFEITEFHMQLEKSNAILKMNALRCSLRELEFEIIDTYQSDDENLKNRIMGNINSIINSLSQLICLAVGGKECQKRM
;
A
#
# COMPACT_ATOMS: atom_id res chain seq x y z
N MET A 1 20.10 -10.50 7.31
CA MET A 1 18.62 -10.38 7.33
C MET A 1 18.28 -9.06 8.03
N ILE A 2 17.46 -8.20 7.42
CA ILE A 2 17.14 -6.87 7.97
C ILE A 2 15.97 -7.02 8.95
N LYS A 3 16.11 -6.48 10.16
CA LYS A 3 15.07 -6.48 11.19
C LYS A 3 14.46 -5.09 11.34
N PHE A 4 13.15 -4.98 11.21
CA PHE A 4 12.45 -3.71 11.38
C PHE A 4 11.99 -3.52 12.82
N ILE A 5 12.31 -2.35 13.38
CA ILE A 5 11.87 -1.90 14.70
C ILE A 5 10.62 -1.06 14.51
N THR A 6 9.51 -1.50 15.10
CA THR A 6 8.20 -0.85 14.98
C THR A 6 7.92 0.07 16.17
N GLU A 7 7.03 1.03 15.99
CA GLU A 7 6.55 1.91 17.06
C GLU A 7 6.00 1.12 18.24
N LYS A 8 5.19 0.10 17.96
CA LYS A 8 4.58 -0.76 19.00
C LYS A 8 5.66 -1.37 19.90
N TYR A 9 6.72 -1.90 19.28
CA TYR A 9 7.85 -2.45 20.02
C TYR A 9 8.53 -1.39 20.91
N LEU A 10 8.74 -0.18 20.41
CA LEU A 10 9.33 0.90 21.21
C LEU A 10 8.42 1.38 22.34
N ARG A 11 7.11 1.40 22.14
CA ARG A 11 6.12 1.72 23.18
C ARG A 11 6.13 0.69 24.29
N ASP A 12 6.18 -0.60 23.93
CA ASP A 12 6.23 -1.70 24.89
C ASP A 12 7.51 -1.62 25.73
N VAL A 13 8.68 -1.43 25.09
CA VAL A 13 9.96 -1.29 25.81
C VAL A 13 10.01 -0.04 26.69
N TYR A 14 9.52 1.10 26.20
CA TYR A 14 9.52 2.37 26.95
C TYR A 14 8.55 2.34 28.15
N ARG A 15 7.51 1.49 28.10
CA ARG A 15 6.55 1.32 29.19
C ARG A 15 7.14 0.53 30.35
N GLU A 16 7.97 -0.46 30.05
CA GLU A 16 8.71 -1.24 31.05
C GLU A 16 9.81 -0.38 31.69
N GLU A 17 10.61 0.31 30.87
CA GLU A 17 11.68 1.19 31.34
C GLU A 17 11.87 2.40 30.41
N PRO A 18 11.66 3.64 30.87
CA PRO A 18 11.92 4.83 30.08
C PRO A 18 13.40 5.00 29.74
N PHE A 19 13.72 5.39 28.51
CA PHE A 19 15.09 5.60 28.02
C PHE A 19 15.23 6.91 27.25
N GLU A 20 16.39 7.55 27.36
CA GLU A 20 16.72 8.80 26.64
C GLU A 20 17.51 8.57 25.35
N VAL A 21 18.08 7.37 25.19
CA VAL A 21 18.89 6.98 24.04
C VAL A 21 18.46 5.59 23.57
N TYR A 22 18.24 5.44 22.26
CA TYR A 22 17.97 4.16 21.62
C TYR A 22 19.10 3.79 20.66
N THR A 23 19.76 2.66 20.91
CA THR A 23 20.89 2.18 20.10
C THR A 23 20.41 1.21 19.02
N LEU A 24 20.60 1.57 17.76
CA LEU A 24 20.33 0.73 16.60
C LEU A 24 21.51 -0.22 16.34
N LYS A 25 21.23 -1.52 16.37
CA LYS A 25 22.21 -2.55 16.03
C LYS A 25 22.35 -2.71 14.52
N GLN A 26 23.49 -3.23 14.06
CA GLN A 26 23.73 -3.51 12.65
C GLN A 26 22.65 -4.46 12.09
N GLY A 27 22.08 -4.09 10.94
CA GLY A 27 20.98 -4.83 10.32
C GLY A 27 19.59 -4.50 10.88
N GLN A 28 19.47 -3.56 11.83
CA GLN A 28 18.17 -3.03 12.28
C GLN A 28 17.81 -1.74 11.54
N ARG A 29 16.53 -1.60 11.17
CA ARG A 29 15.97 -0.37 10.59
C ARG A 29 14.71 0.04 11.34
N LEU A 30 14.52 1.34 11.54
CA LEU A 30 13.29 1.88 12.10
C LEU A 30 12.20 1.90 11.02
N THR A 31 10.97 1.55 11.39
CA THR A 31 9.81 1.92 10.57
C THR A 31 9.52 3.42 10.71
N PRO A 32 8.75 4.02 9.78
CA PRO A 32 8.38 5.44 9.88
C PRO A 32 7.75 5.81 11.24
N GLY A 33 6.78 5.02 11.72
CA GLY A 33 6.17 5.26 13.04
C GLY A 33 7.14 5.09 14.22
N ALA A 34 8.13 4.19 14.11
CA ALA A 34 9.15 4.04 15.15
C ALA A 34 10.07 5.27 15.23
N ALA A 35 10.42 5.84 14.07
CA ALA A 35 11.22 7.06 14.00
C ALA A 35 10.45 8.29 14.53
N GLU A 36 9.15 8.38 14.20
CA GLU A 36 8.25 9.44 14.70
C GLU A 36 8.13 9.37 16.23
N TYR A 37 7.90 8.17 16.79
CA TYR A 37 7.79 7.97 18.23
C TYR A 37 9.05 8.40 19.01
N LEU A 38 10.24 8.06 18.51
CA LEU A 38 11.50 8.48 19.13
C LEU A 38 11.69 10.00 19.05
N SER A 39 11.31 10.62 17.93
CA SER A 39 11.36 12.08 17.73
C SER A 39 10.41 12.81 18.69
N ASP A 40 9.16 12.35 18.81
CA ASP A 40 8.15 12.93 19.70
C ASP A 40 8.55 12.86 21.17
N LYS A 41 9.22 11.77 21.57
CA LYS A 41 9.76 11.59 22.92
C LYS A 41 11.15 12.20 23.12
N ARG A 42 11.71 12.85 22.09
CA ARG A 42 13.07 13.45 22.10
C ARG A 42 14.17 12.45 22.50
N ILE A 43 14.00 11.18 22.14
CA ILE A 43 14.94 10.10 22.41
C ILE A 43 16.04 10.13 21.35
N LYS A 44 17.30 10.19 21.76
CA LYS A 44 18.45 10.23 20.84
C LYS A 44 18.69 8.86 20.22
N ILE A 45 19.05 8.84 18.94
CA ILE A 45 19.33 7.60 18.21
C ILE A 45 20.85 7.47 18.04
N THR A 46 21.42 6.38 18.53
CA THR A 46 22.86 6.06 18.35
C THR A 46 22.97 4.79 17.52
N ARG A 47 24.02 4.64 16.70
CA ARG A 47 24.29 3.39 15.96
C ARG A 47 25.49 2.69 16.59
N GLU A 48 25.35 1.39 16.79
CA GLU A 48 26.46 0.55 17.24
C GLU A 48 27.36 0.27 16.03
N ASP A 49 28.45 1.04 15.91
CA ASP A 49 29.58 0.69 15.06
C ASP A 49 30.56 -0.12 15.90
N THR A 50 30.97 -1.29 15.41
CA THR A 50 31.92 -2.17 16.10
C THR A 50 33.34 -1.58 16.02
N GLU A 51 33.77 -0.97 17.13
CA GLU A 51 35.12 -0.69 17.68
C GLU A 51 36.27 -0.28 16.70
N SER A 52 36.97 0.85 16.92
CA SER A 52 37.93 0.96 18.03
C SER A 52 38.47 2.39 18.26
N SER A 53 38.73 2.64 19.54
CA SER A 53 39.36 3.76 20.24
C SER A 53 40.51 4.50 19.55
N ILE A 54 40.63 5.82 19.77
CA ILE A 54 41.73 6.44 20.55
C ILE A 54 41.34 7.88 20.94
N VAL A 55 41.46 8.12 22.24
CA VAL A 55 41.47 9.40 22.97
C VAL A 55 42.59 10.30 22.44
N ASN A 56 42.36 11.60 22.21
CA ASN A 56 43.22 12.63 22.81
C ASN A 56 42.73 14.08 22.68
N LYS A 57 43.00 14.79 23.77
CA LYS A 57 42.71 16.18 24.10
C LYS A 57 43.88 17.08 23.62
N LYS A 58 43.52 18.31 23.22
CA LYS A 58 44.26 19.60 23.34
C LYS A 58 45.42 19.97 22.37
N VAL A 59 45.13 21.05 21.62
CA VAL A 59 45.80 22.38 21.59
C VAL A 59 47.19 22.57 20.94
N SER A 60 47.15 23.34 19.82
CA SER A 60 48.00 24.47 19.35
C SER A 60 49.40 24.34 18.70
N GLN A 61 49.55 25.22 17.68
CA GLN A 61 50.72 25.88 17.05
C GLN A 61 51.41 25.15 15.89
N ASN A 62 51.22 25.63 14.64
CA ASN A 62 52.02 26.61 13.84
C ASN A 62 53.14 25.88 13.07
N GLU A 63 53.52 26.08 11.80
CA GLU A 63 53.29 26.92 10.60
C GLU A 63 53.69 25.98 9.41
N GLU A 64 53.36 26.10 8.12
CA GLU A 64 53.61 27.13 7.09
C GLU A 64 52.75 26.73 5.84
N THR A 65 51.85 27.56 5.32
CA THR A 65 52.00 28.57 4.23
C THR A 65 52.10 28.01 2.79
N GLN A 66 51.04 28.21 1.98
CA GLN A 66 50.99 28.81 0.62
C GLN A 66 49.61 28.51 -0.04
N ILE A 67 48.59 29.38 0.14
CA ILE A 67 48.09 30.42 -0.82
C ILE A 67 47.52 29.83 -2.12
N ILE A 68 46.18 29.80 -2.28
CA ILE A 68 45.38 30.54 -3.30
C ILE A 68 43.93 30.72 -2.77
N GLN A 69 43.54 31.97 -2.50
CA GLN A 69 42.16 32.48 -2.42
C GLN A 69 41.88 33.18 -3.78
N GLU A 70 40.68 33.24 -4.38
CA GLU A 70 39.39 33.68 -3.84
C GLU A 70 38.21 33.07 -4.62
N THR A 71 37.14 32.73 -3.89
CA THR A 71 35.77 32.42 -4.36
C THR A 71 34.93 33.69 -4.53
N PRO A 72 33.74 33.60 -5.17
CA PRO A 72 32.50 33.56 -4.37
C PRO A 72 31.57 32.43 -4.85
N LYS A 73 31.32 31.36 -4.06
CA LYS A 73 30.21 31.20 -3.09
C LYS A 73 28.82 31.63 -3.62
N GLU A 74 28.16 30.73 -4.35
CA GLU A 74 26.68 30.69 -4.40
C GLU A 74 26.17 29.75 -3.30
N VAL A 75 25.47 30.36 -2.34
CA VAL A 75 24.80 29.72 -1.22
C VAL A 75 23.44 29.21 -1.72
N VAL A 76 23.35 27.92 -2.06
CA VAL A 76 22.05 27.25 -2.22
C VAL A 76 21.50 26.97 -0.83
N LYS A 77 20.45 27.72 -0.46
CA LYS A 77 19.84 27.74 0.87
C LYS A 77 19.27 26.36 1.26
N GLU A 78 19.71 25.87 2.42
CA GLU A 78 19.17 24.72 3.17
C GLU A 78 17.64 24.79 3.44
N GLU A 79 17.03 25.96 3.29
CA GLU A 79 15.58 26.18 3.42
C GLU A 79 14.79 25.58 2.25
N VAL A 80 15.32 25.64 1.02
CA VAL A 80 14.63 25.14 -0.18
C VAL A 80 14.50 23.61 -0.15
N VAL A 81 15.51 22.90 0.36
CA VAL A 81 15.47 21.43 0.49
C VAL A 81 14.53 20.99 1.62
N LYS A 82 14.40 21.77 2.71
CA LYS A 82 13.47 21.47 3.82
C LYS A 82 12.00 21.75 3.45
N GLU A 83 11.73 22.78 2.65
CA GLU A 83 10.39 23.05 2.12
C GLU A 83 9.96 21.98 1.12
N ILE A 84 10.81 21.61 0.15
CA ILE A 84 10.52 20.55 -0.83
C ILE A 84 10.24 19.21 -0.11
N VAL A 85 11.01 18.85 0.92
CA VAL A 85 10.80 17.58 1.66
C VAL A 85 9.53 17.60 2.54
N LYS A 86 9.12 18.77 3.07
CA LYS A 86 7.85 18.91 3.80
C LYS A 86 6.66 18.88 2.87
N GLU A 87 6.75 19.54 1.72
CA GLU A 87 5.67 19.65 0.74
C GLU A 87 5.39 18.28 0.12
N VAL A 88 6.43 17.53 -0.27
CA VAL A 88 6.33 16.15 -0.81
C VAL A 88 5.78 15.14 0.21
N LYS A 89 6.17 15.23 1.50
CA LYS A 89 5.58 14.36 2.54
C LYS A 89 4.12 14.68 2.83
N SER A 90 3.75 15.95 2.80
CA SER A 90 2.36 16.38 3.02
C SER A 90 1.46 16.00 1.83
N SER A 91 1.98 16.08 0.60
CA SER A 91 1.24 15.67 -0.61
C SER A 91 1.03 14.16 -0.66
N SER A 92 2.04 13.33 -0.37
CA SER A 92 1.88 11.87 -0.35
C SER A 92 0.92 11.39 0.76
N PHE A 93 0.98 12.02 1.94
CA PHE A 93 0.01 11.76 3.01
C PHE A 93 -1.43 12.07 2.59
N ASN A 94 -1.63 13.19 1.87
CA ASN A 94 -2.96 13.57 1.37
C ASN A 94 -3.46 12.61 0.28
N LEU A 95 -2.59 12.11 -0.60
CA LEU A 95 -2.93 11.12 -1.63
C LEU A 95 -3.31 9.77 -1.02
N ASN A 96 -2.54 9.26 -0.05
CA ASN A 96 -2.89 8.03 0.68
C ASN A 96 -4.24 8.13 1.39
N LYS A 97 -4.52 9.30 1.99
CA LYS A 97 -5.81 9.56 2.65
C LYS A 97 -6.97 9.59 1.65
N ARG A 98 -6.77 10.20 0.47
CA ARG A 98 -7.74 10.18 -0.63
C ARG A 98 -8.03 8.74 -1.09
N LEU A 99 -6.98 7.96 -1.36
CA LEU A 99 -7.09 6.56 -1.76
C LEU A 99 -7.82 5.73 -0.69
N SER A 100 -7.52 5.95 0.58
CA SER A 100 -8.20 5.31 1.72
C SER A 100 -9.71 5.63 1.74
N TYR A 101 -10.12 6.86 1.46
CA TYR A 101 -11.54 7.21 1.35
C TYR A 101 -12.22 6.60 0.13
N LYS A 102 -11.55 6.53 -1.01
CA LYS A 102 -12.07 5.83 -2.20
C LYS A 102 -12.31 4.34 -1.88
N LEU A 103 -11.34 3.69 -1.24
CA LEU A 103 -11.49 2.31 -0.78
C LEU A 103 -12.66 2.14 0.19
N LYS A 104 -12.86 3.07 1.14
CA LYS A 104 -14.05 3.05 2.02
C LYS A 104 -15.36 3.15 1.24
N SER A 105 -15.40 3.99 0.21
CA SER A 105 -16.58 4.11 -0.66
C SER A 105 -16.86 2.80 -1.40
N ILE A 106 -15.83 2.18 -1.98
CA ILE A 106 -15.95 0.89 -2.65
C ILE A 106 -16.36 -0.21 -1.65
N GLU A 107 -15.77 -0.26 -0.46
CA GLU A 107 -16.18 -1.18 0.60
C GLU A 107 -17.68 -1.07 0.95
N ALA A 108 -18.22 0.15 0.97
CA ALA A 108 -19.65 0.38 1.19
C ALA A 108 -20.48 -0.12 -0.01
N ALA A 109 -20.03 0.12 -1.24
CA ALA A 109 -20.69 -0.39 -2.44
C ALA A 109 -20.73 -1.92 -2.47
N PHE A 110 -19.66 -2.59 -2.05
CA PHE A 110 -19.62 -4.05 -1.88
C PHE A 110 -20.64 -4.53 -0.85
N LEU A 111 -20.79 -3.82 0.28
CA LEU A 111 -21.75 -4.19 1.32
C LEU A 111 -23.21 -4.03 0.85
N ILE A 112 -23.52 -2.92 0.18
CA ILE A 112 -24.83 -2.68 -0.44
C ILE A 112 -25.15 -3.79 -1.45
N THR A 113 -24.22 -4.05 -2.36
CA THR A 113 -24.34 -5.09 -3.39
C THR A 113 -24.56 -6.47 -2.76
N SER A 114 -23.79 -6.80 -1.71
CA SER A 114 -23.94 -8.07 -0.99
C SER A 114 -25.34 -8.21 -0.38
N ASN A 115 -25.87 -7.13 0.22
CA ASN A 115 -27.21 -7.12 0.82
C ASN A 115 -28.32 -7.27 -0.24
N GLU A 116 -28.17 -6.63 -1.39
CA GLU A 116 -29.13 -6.76 -2.49
C GLU A 116 -29.13 -8.19 -3.06
N ILE A 117 -27.96 -8.76 -3.31
CA ILE A 117 -27.80 -10.12 -3.87
C ILE A 117 -28.16 -11.21 -2.85
N LEU A 118 -28.06 -10.94 -1.54
CA LEU A 118 -28.29 -11.93 -0.48
C LEU A 118 -29.64 -12.65 -0.60
N LYS A 119 -30.67 -11.94 -1.10
CA LYS A 119 -32.02 -12.47 -1.29
C LYS A 119 -32.13 -13.43 -2.47
N GLU A 120 -31.25 -13.30 -3.45
CA GLU A 120 -31.23 -14.06 -4.70
C GLU A 120 -30.24 -15.24 -4.62
N ASP A 121 -29.01 -14.96 -4.17
CA ASP A 121 -27.93 -15.95 -4.13
C ASP A 121 -27.01 -15.70 -2.93
N ILE A 122 -27.23 -16.51 -1.88
CA ILE A 122 -26.46 -16.44 -0.63
C ILE A 122 -24.98 -16.73 -0.89
N ILE A 123 -24.67 -17.64 -1.82
CA ILE A 123 -23.29 -18.07 -2.10
C ILE A 123 -22.53 -16.93 -2.80
N ILE A 124 -23.13 -16.29 -3.80
CA ILE A 124 -22.53 -15.12 -4.46
C ILE A 124 -22.36 -13.98 -3.44
N SER A 125 -23.39 -13.69 -2.65
CA SER A 125 -23.33 -12.65 -1.61
C SER A 125 -22.17 -12.88 -0.62
N GLN A 126 -21.97 -14.10 -0.15
CA GLN A 126 -20.85 -14.46 0.73
C GLN A 126 -19.49 -14.27 0.06
N HIS A 127 -19.34 -14.59 -1.23
CA HIS A 127 -18.10 -14.33 -1.96
C HIS A 127 -17.82 -12.83 -2.08
N ILE A 128 -18.84 -12.00 -2.36
CA ILE A 128 -18.68 -10.54 -2.41
C ILE A 128 -18.26 -9.99 -1.05
N ILE A 129 -18.83 -10.49 0.06
CA ILE A 129 -18.38 -10.14 1.42
C ILE A 129 -16.92 -10.54 1.66
N SER A 130 -16.50 -11.70 1.17
CA SER A 130 -15.09 -12.13 1.27
C SER A 130 -14.15 -11.18 0.51
N LEU A 131 -14.52 -10.80 -0.72
CA LEU A 131 -13.77 -9.82 -1.52
C LEU A 131 -13.73 -8.44 -0.84
N LYS A 132 -14.84 -7.99 -0.25
CA LYS A 132 -14.91 -6.76 0.55
C LYS A 132 -13.86 -6.75 1.66
N ARG A 133 -13.63 -7.88 2.35
CA ARG A 133 -12.60 -7.97 3.41
C ARG A 133 -11.19 -7.80 2.84
N LYS A 134 -10.95 -8.25 1.60
CA LYS A 134 -9.67 -8.04 0.91
C LYS A 134 -9.45 -6.57 0.55
N ILE A 135 -10.50 -5.85 0.14
CA ILE A 135 -10.45 -4.39 -0.03
C ILE A 135 -10.14 -3.70 1.30
N SER A 136 -10.78 -4.12 2.40
CA SER A 136 -10.46 -3.60 3.74
C SER A 136 -9.00 -3.86 4.14
N ASN A 137 -8.44 -5.02 3.78
CA ASN A 137 -7.03 -5.33 4.02
C ASN A 137 -6.11 -4.37 3.23
N VAL A 138 -6.38 -4.15 1.94
CA VAL A 138 -5.65 -3.17 1.10
C VAL A 138 -5.69 -1.78 1.74
N ARG A 139 -6.88 -1.32 2.16
CA ARG A 139 -7.02 -0.03 2.84
C ARG A 139 -6.21 0.05 4.13
N ASN A 140 -6.26 -0.99 4.97
CA ASN A 140 -5.49 -1.02 6.21
C ASN A 140 -3.97 -0.96 5.95
N VAL A 141 -3.48 -1.57 4.86
CA VAL A 141 -2.08 -1.48 4.45
C VAL A 141 -1.72 -0.04 4.05
N ILE A 142 -2.57 0.62 3.25
CA ILE A 142 -2.39 2.02 2.86
C ILE A 142 -2.42 2.95 4.07
N ASP A 143 -3.27 2.67 5.05
CA ASP A 143 -3.35 3.39 6.33
C ASP A 143 -2.16 3.07 7.27
N GLY A 144 -1.21 2.20 6.87
CA GLY A 144 -0.04 1.81 7.66
C GLY A 144 -0.33 0.79 8.78
N ASN A 145 -1.51 0.18 8.79
CA ASN A 145 -2.06 -0.63 9.89
C ASN A 145 -2.11 -2.14 9.59
N GLY A 146 -1.31 -2.65 8.66
CA GLY A 146 -1.38 -4.08 8.33
C GLY A 146 -0.37 -4.59 7.33
N ILE A 147 -0.49 -5.88 7.04
CA ILE A 147 0.27 -6.58 5.99
C ILE A 147 -0.72 -6.97 4.90
N LEU A 148 -0.29 -6.83 3.65
CA LEU A 148 -1.09 -7.21 2.50
C LEU A 148 -1.23 -8.73 2.45
N GLU A 149 -2.46 -9.21 2.60
CA GLU A 149 -2.79 -10.63 2.56
C GLU A 149 -2.81 -11.16 1.12
N PRO A 150 -2.45 -12.43 0.88
CA PRO A 150 -2.64 -13.03 -0.43
C PRO A 150 -4.13 -13.30 -0.72
N ILE A 151 -4.45 -13.29 -2.01
CA ILE A 151 -5.73 -13.76 -2.56
C ILE A 151 -5.40 -14.99 -3.40
N TYR A 152 -6.09 -16.09 -3.10
CA TYR A 152 -5.86 -17.37 -3.77
C TYR A 152 -6.69 -17.46 -5.05
N CYS A 153 -6.04 -17.87 -6.13
CA CYS A 153 -6.71 -18.12 -7.40
C CYS A 153 -7.61 -19.34 -7.29
N LYS A 154 -8.84 -19.22 -7.81
CA LYS A 154 -9.67 -20.37 -8.16
C LYS A 154 -9.57 -20.54 -9.66
N GLU A 155 -8.80 -21.50 -10.13
CA GLU A 155 -8.48 -21.60 -11.56
C GLU A 155 -9.72 -21.84 -12.43
N CYS A 156 -9.70 -21.28 -13.64
CA CYS A 156 -10.67 -21.52 -14.71
C CYS A 156 -9.97 -21.52 -16.07
N THR A 157 -10.70 -21.81 -17.15
CA THR A 157 -10.12 -21.89 -18.50
C THR A 157 -9.42 -20.61 -18.98
N GLY A 158 -9.76 -19.46 -18.43
CA GLY A 158 -9.17 -18.16 -18.79
C GLY A 158 -8.23 -17.56 -17.74
N MET A 159 -8.10 -18.17 -16.55
CA MET A 159 -7.30 -17.63 -15.44
C MET A 159 -6.68 -18.75 -14.61
N ASP A 160 -5.39 -18.64 -14.36
CA ASP A 160 -4.61 -19.58 -13.56
C ASP A 160 -3.79 -18.86 -12.48
N SER A 161 -3.06 -19.63 -11.68
CA SER A 161 -2.19 -19.06 -10.64
C SER A 161 -1.06 -18.17 -11.16
N LEU A 162 -0.73 -18.21 -12.46
CA LEU A 162 0.32 -17.39 -13.07
C LEU A 162 -0.20 -16.00 -13.43
N ASN A 163 -1.41 -15.91 -14.00
CA ASN A 163 -1.95 -14.66 -14.54
C ASN A 163 -3.04 -13.99 -13.69
N PHE A 164 -3.52 -14.63 -12.62
CA PHE A 164 -4.64 -14.13 -11.81
C PHE A 164 -4.39 -12.79 -11.09
N ARG A 165 -3.13 -12.34 -11.04
CA ARG A 165 -2.74 -11.05 -10.47
C ARG A 165 -2.50 -9.98 -11.54
N ASP A 166 -2.57 -10.35 -12.81
CA ASP A 166 -2.34 -9.44 -13.93
C ASP A 166 -3.60 -8.64 -14.23
N ASP A 167 -3.39 -7.51 -14.91
CA ASP A 167 -4.48 -6.74 -15.49
C ASP A 167 -5.01 -7.50 -16.71
N LEU A 168 -6.11 -8.22 -16.49
CA LEU A 168 -6.74 -9.05 -17.48
C LEU A 168 -8.05 -8.38 -17.93
N ASP A 169 -8.28 -8.26 -19.24
CA ASP A 169 -9.56 -7.73 -19.77
C ASP A 169 -10.80 -8.45 -19.23
N ASP A 170 -11.98 -7.89 -19.45
CA ASP A 170 -13.21 -8.58 -19.11
C ASP A 170 -13.37 -9.90 -19.89
N CYS A 171 -13.99 -10.90 -19.26
CA CYS A 171 -14.30 -12.16 -19.96
C CYS A 171 -15.22 -11.94 -21.16
N PHE A 172 -16.14 -10.97 -21.05
CA PHE A 172 -17.07 -10.51 -22.07
C PHE A 172 -17.66 -9.17 -21.63
N GLU A 173 -18.19 -8.42 -22.59
CA GLU A 173 -18.86 -7.15 -22.33
C GLU A 173 -20.25 -7.37 -21.72
N ILE A 174 -20.58 -6.59 -20.68
CA ILE A 174 -21.91 -6.62 -20.06
C ILE A 174 -22.81 -5.60 -20.75
N THR A 175 -23.69 -6.11 -21.60
CA THR A 175 -24.68 -5.37 -22.39
C THR A 175 -26.11 -5.51 -21.83
N GLU A 176 -27.07 -4.81 -22.44
CA GLU A 176 -28.50 -4.85 -22.09
C GLU A 176 -29.12 -6.25 -22.11
N PHE A 177 -28.57 -7.18 -22.89
CA PHE A 177 -29.02 -8.57 -22.92
C PHE A 177 -28.93 -9.24 -21.54
N HIS A 178 -27.92 -8.89 -20.74
CA HIS A 178 -27.73 -9.47 -19.41
C HIS A 178 -28.79 -9.02 -18.41
N MET A 179 -29.50 -7.91 -18.68
CA MET A 179 -30.63 -7.45 -17.86
C MET A 179 -31.82 -8.43 -17.90
N GLN A 180 -31.90 -9.27 -18.93
CA GLN A 180 -33.00 -10.22 -19.13
C GLN A 180 -32.75 -11.58 -18.46
N LEU A 181 -31.54 -11.82 -17.95
CA LEU A 181 -31.16 -13.08 -17.32
C LEU A 181 -31.73 -13.19 -15.90
N GLU A 182 -31.91 -14.44 -15.44
CA GLU A 182 -32.45 -14.74 -14.11
C GLU A 182 -31.65 -14.08 -12.98
N LYS A 183 -30.31 -14.07 -13.10
CA LYS A 183 -29.39 -13.45 -12.13
C LYS A 183 -28.94 -12.03 -12.54
N SER A 184 -29.76 -11.32 -13.31
CA SER A 184 -29.43 -9.99 -13.86
C SER A 184 -28.97 -8.99 -12.80
N ASN A 185 -29.68 -8.92 -11.67
CA ASN A 185 -29.30 -8.00 -10.58
C ASN A 185 -27.88 -8.30 -10.06
N ALA A 186 -27.55 -9.57 -9.79
CA ALA A 186 -26.22 -9.97 -9.40
C ALA A 186 -25.15 -9.62 -10.46
N ILE A 187 -25.41 -9.94 -11.74
CA ILE A 187 -24.50 -9.67 -12.86
C ILE A 187 -24.18 -8.18 -12.96
N LEU A 188 -25.22 -7.34 -13.01
CA LEU A 188 -25.07 -5.89 -13.22
C LEU A 188 -24.39 -5.22 -12.02
N LYS A 189 -24.73 -5.62 -10.79
CA LYS A 189 -24.12 -5.06 -9.58
C LYS A 189 -22.66 -5.48 -9.43
N MET A 190 -22.34 -6.75 -9.70
CA MET A 190 -20.94 -7.19 -9.73
C MET A 190 -20.13 -6.49 -10.81
N ASN A 191 -20.72 -6.23 -11.99
CA ASN A 191 -20.07 -5.44 -13.04
C ASN A 191 -19.81 -4.00 -12.59
N ALA A 192 -20.76 -3.36 -11.92
CA ALA A 192 -20.56 -2.00 -11.37
C ALA A 192 -19.41 -1.94 -10.36
N LEU A 193 -19.28 -2.97 -9.49
CA LEU A 193 -18.14 -3.11 -8.59
C LEU A 193 -16.83 -3.29 -9.36
N ARG A 194 -16.83 -4.12 -10.41
CA ARG A 194 -15.68 -4.35 -11.27
C ARG A 194 -15.20 -3.06 -11.93
N CYS A 195 -16.10 -2.27 -12.52
CA CYS A 195 -15.79 -0.97 -13.09
C CYS A 195 -15.22 0.00 -12.04
N SER A 196 -15.81 0.02 -10.84
CA SER A 196 -15.32 0.88 -9.75
C SER A 196 -13.90 0.54 -9.31
N LEU A 197 -13.51 -0.74 -9.39
CA LEU A 197 -12.14 -1.19 -9.10
C LEU A 197 -11.17 -0.87 -10.24
N ARG A 198 -11.62 -0.86 -11.49
CA ARG A 198 -10.80 -0.38 -12.63
C ARG A 198 -10.47 1.09 -12.51
N GLU A 199 -11.44 1.90 -12.10
CA GLU A 199 -11.16 3.32 -11.81
C GLU A 199 -10.15 3.49 -10.67
N LEU A 200 -10.23 2.63 -9.65
CA LEU A 200 -9.32 2.65 -8.52
C LEU A 200 -7.86 2.38 -8.93
N GLU A 201 -7.62 1.55 -9.95
CA GLU A 201 -6.27 1.27 -10.47
C GLU A 201 -5.53 2.57 -10.86
N PHE A 202 -6.22 3.49 -11.54
CA PHE A 202 -5.65 4.80 -11.87
C PHE A 202 -5.39 5.66 -10.64
N GLU A 203 -6.30 5.64 -9.64
CA GLU A 203 -6.08 6.34 -8.37
C GLU A 203 -4.85 5.80 -7.61
N ILE A 204 -4.58 4.49 -7.71
CA ILE A 204 -3.38 3.87 -7.15
C ILE A 204 -2.15 4.33 -7.93
N ILE A 205 -2.18 4.30 -9.26
CA ILE A 205 -1.07 4.77 -10.10
C ILE A 205 -0.71 6.22 -9.74
N ASP A 206 -1.71 7.09 -9.63
CA ASP A 206 -1.53 8.50 -9.28
C ASP A 206 -0.98 8.71 -7.87
N THR A 207 -1.34 7.84 -6.93
CA THR A 207 -0.86 7.92 -5.54
C THR A 207 0.62 7.53 -5.42
N TYR A 208 1.12 6.64 -6.28
CA TYR A 208 2.47 6.05 -6.19
C TYR A 208 3.37 6.39 -7.40
N GLN A 209 3.18 7.54 -8.05
CA GLN A 209 3.89 7.91 -9.29
C GLN A 209 5.44 7.91 -9.17
N SER A 210 6.04 7.95 -7.97
CA SER A 210 7.51 8.09 -7.81
C SER A 210 8.22 7.34 -6.67
N ASP A 211 7.52 6.74 -5.69
CA ASP A 211 8.17 6.47 -4.37
C ASP A 211 8.22 4.99 -3.91
N ASP A 212 7.29 4.11 -4.29
CA ASP A 212 7.29 2.70 -3.85
C ASP A 212 6.68 1.76 -4.90
N GLU A 213 7.45 1.49 -5.97
CA GLU A 213 7.10 0.54 -7.02
C GLU A 213 6.71 -0.85 -6.48
N ASN A 214 7.34 -1.31 -5.41
CA ASN A 214 7.09 -2.65 -4.88
C ASN A 214 5.72 -2.72 -4.20
N LEU A 215 5.41 -1.78 -3.30
CA LEU A 215 4.11 -1.73 -2.65
C LEU A 215 2.99 -1.47 -3.66
N LYS A 216 3.20 -0.52 -4.60
CA LYS A 216 2.28 -0.24 -5.70
C LYS A 216 1.94 -1.51 -6.47
N ASN A 217 2.93 -2.24 -6.96
CA ASN A 217 2.73 -3.44 -7.77
C ASN A 217 2.03 -4.56 -6.96
N ARG A 218 2.34 -4.66 -5.67
CA ARG A 218 1.67 -5.64 -4.78
C ARG A 218 0.20 -5.30 -4.55
N ILE A 219 -0.12 -4.01 -4.33
CA ILE A 219 -1.50 -3.51 -4.17
C ILE A 219 -2.26 -3.69 -5.48
N MET A 220 -1.70 -3.26 -6.61
CA MET A 220 -2.27 -3.44 -7.95
C MET A 220 -2.59 -4.92 -8.20
N GLY A 221 -1.63 -5.82 -7.96
CA GLY A 221 -1.88 -7.25 -8.12
C GLY A 221 -2.96 -7.82 -7.19
N ASN A 222 -3.24 -7.18 -6.05
CA ASN A 222 -4.38 -7.54 -5.19
C ASN A 222 -5.71 -7.03 -5.77
N ILE A 223 -5.74 -5.78 -6.26
CA ILE A 223 -6.92 -5.22 -6.91
C ILE A 223 -7.30 -6.04 -8.16
N ASN A 224 -6.31 -6.37 -8.99
CA ASN A 224 -6.47 -7.24 -10.15
C ASN A 224 -7.07 -8.60 -9.75
N SER A 225 -6.56 -9.24 -8.69
CA SER A 225 -7.14 -10.50 -8.21
C SER A 225 -8.59 -10.37 -7.73
N ILE A 226 -8.99 -9.22 -7.16
CA ILE A 226 -10.38 -8.96 -6.78
C ILE A 226 -11.25 -8.78 -8.03
N ILE A 227 -10.77 -8.03 -9.02
CA ILE A 227 -11.45 -7.85 -10.31
C ILE A 227 -11.62 -9.19 -11.02
N ASN A 228 -10.56 -9.99 -11.08
CA ASN A 228 -10.57 -11.31 -11.70
C ASN A 228 -11.53 -12.26 -10.98
N SER A 229 -11.61 -12.18 -9.65
CA SER A 229 -12.62 -12.91 -8.87
C SER A 229 -14.05 -12.47 -9.20
N LEU A 230 -14.31 -11.16 -9.36
CA LEU A 230 -15.62 -10.66 -9.79
C LEU A 230 -15.96 -11.15 -11.20
N SER A 231 -14.99 -11.13 -12.13
CA SER A 231 -15.17 -11.66 -13.49
C SER A 231 -15.55 -13.13 -13.49
N GLN A 232 -14.98 -13.95 -12.60
CA GLN A 232 -15.38 -15.34 -12.42
C GLN A 232 -16.80 -15.48 -11.87
N LEU A 233 -17.17 -14.68 -10.87
CA LEU A 233 -18.53 -14.68 -10.32
C LEU A 233 -19.57 -14.24 -11.37
N ILE A 234 -19.23 -13.27 -12.21
CA ILE A 234 -20.07 -12.83 -13.33
C ILE A 234 -20.26 -13.95 -14.36
N CYS A 235 -19.18 -14.63 -14.76
CA CYS A 235 -19.27 -15.78 -15.68
C CYS A 235 -20.21 -16.87 -15.13
N LEU A 236 -20.08 -17.18 -13.84
CA LEU A 236 -20.93 -18.15 -13.15
C LEU A 236 -22.39 -17.69 -13.08
N ALA A 237 -22.64 -16.41 -12.82
CA ALA A 237 -23.99 -15.86 -12.74
C ALA A 237 -24.71 -15.81 -14.09
N VAL A 238 -23.97 -15.60 -15.19
CA VAL A 238 -24.50 -15.71 -16.57
C VAL A 238 -24.83 -17.16 -16.95
N GLY A 239 -24.28 -18.15 -16.24
CA GLY A 239 -24.50 -19.57 -16.50
C GLY A 239 -23.47 -20.20 -17.46
N GLY A 240 -22.35 -19.52 -17.69
CA GLY A 240 -21.23 -20.09 -18.44
C GLY A 240 -20.60 -21.26 -17.69
N LYS A 241 -20.42 -22.41 -18.37
CA LYS A 241 -19.70 -23.57 -17.81
C LYS A 241 -18.18 -23.40 -17.89
N GLU A 242 -17.73 -22.56 -18.81
CA GLU A 242 -16.32 -22.26 -19.05
C GLU A 242 -16.14 -20.73 -19.08
N CYS A 243 -14.94 -20.27 -18.71
CA CYS A 243 -14.61 -18.86 -18.81
C CYS A 243 -14.57 -18.46 -20.29
N GLN A 244 -15.29 -17.39 -20.65
CA GLN A 244 -15.41 -16.91 -22.02
C GLN A 244 -14.29 -15.93 -22.43
N LYS A 245 -13.32 -15.72 -21.55
CA LYS A 245 -12.16 -14.88 -21.83
C LYS A 245 -11.42 -15.43 -23.04
N ARG A 246 -11.25 -14.58 -24.06
CA ARG A 246 -10.46 -14.93 -25.24
C ARG A 246 -8.99 -14.94 -24.83
N MET A 247 -8.32 -16.09 -25.04
CA MET A 247 -6.86 -16.21 -24.91
C MET A 247 -6.16 -15.48 -26.04
#